data_AF-A0A1V1PFW3-F1
#
_entry.id   AF-A0A1V1PFW3-F1
#
_cell.length_a   1.000
_cell.length_b   1.000
_cell.length_c   1.000
_cell.angle_alpha   90.00
_cell.angle_beta   90.00
_cell.angle_gamma   90.00
#
_symmetry.space_group_name_H-M   'P 1'
#
loop_
_entity.id
_entity.type
_entity.pdbx_description
1 polymer ?
#
loop_
_entity_poly.entity_id
_entity_poly.type
_entity_poly.pdbx_seq_one_letter_code
_entity_poly.pdbx_strand_id
1 'polypeptide(L)'
;MMNDNYIKHVENLIDQENIILHQCAELINQKIQLANWPHDIKYAFLIALQENGKSTESYKAYRTIRHLRLDRQLLLYPNIQHPTPFHFRCAERIRADLTRMVKLGSGSYLKLL
;
A
#
# COMPACT_ATOMS: atom_id res chain seq x y z
N MET A 1 1.15 32.94 -11.74
CA MET A 1 0.77 32.64 -10.35
C MET A 1 0.14 31.25 -10.34
N MET A 2 0.69 30.30 -9.57
CA MET A 2 -0.02 29.03 -9.33
C MET A 2 -1.32 29.35 -8.61
N ASN A 3 -2.42 28.76 -9.07
CA ASN A 3 -3.75 29.02 -8.55
C ASN A 3 -3.86 28.38 -7.15
N ASP A 4 -4.11 29.15 -6.10
CA ASP A 4 -4.14 28.64 -4.70
C ASP A 4 -5.09 27.45 -4.52
N ASN A 5 -6.15 27.38 -5.32
CA ASN A 5 -7.07 26.24 -5.37
C ASN A 5 -6.41 24.94 -5.86
N TYR A 6 -5.46 25.03 -6.80
CA TYR A 6 -4.70 23.89 -7.28
C TYR A 6 -3.74 23.37 -6.21
N ILE A 7 -3.04 24.27 -5.51
CA ILE A 7 -2.12 23.90 -4.43
C ILE A 7 -2.90 23.16 -3.34
N LYS A 8 -4.01 23.74 -2.86
CA LYS A 8 -4.87 23.12 -1.85
C LYS A 8 -5.41 21.75 -2.29
N HIS A 9 -5.73 21.60 -3.58
CA HIS A 9 -6.16 20.31 -4.11
C HIS A 9 -5.04 19.26 -4.04
N VAL A 10 -3.82 19.61 -4.44
CA VAL A 10 -2.66 18.69 -4.37
C VAL A 10 -2.34 18.32 -2.93
N GLU A 11 -2.35 19.28 -2.00
CA GLU A 11 -2.14 19.02 -0.56
C GLU A 11 -3.16 18.03 -0.01
N ASN A 12 -4.44 18.22 -0.32
CA ASN A 12 -5.49 17.29 0.09
C ASN A 12 -5.25 15.87 -0.45
N LEU A 13 -4.74 15.71 -1.67
CA LEU A 13 -4.42 14.40 -2.22
C LEU A 13 -3.26 13.74 -1.49
N ILE A 14 -2.22 14.51 -1.16
CA ILE A 14 -1.06 14.04 -0.39
C ILE A 14 -1.51 13.60 1.01
N ASP A 15 -2.38 14.37 1.66
CA ASP A 15 -2.92 14.03 2.98
C ASP A 15 -3.71 12.73 2.93
N GLN A 16 -4.54 12.52 1.92
CA GLN A 16 -5.28 11.27 1.72
C GLN A 16 -4.34 10.07 1.51
N GLU A 17 -3.28 10.22 0.72
CA GLU A 17 -2.27 9.17 0.52
C GLU A 17 -1.55 8.82 1.84
N ASN A 18 -1.22 9.83 2.65
CA ASN A 18 -0.58 9.66 3.95
C ASN A 18 -1.52 8.96 4.94
N ILE A 19 -2.80 9.29 4.96
CA ILE A 19 -3.81 8.62 5.80
C ILE A 19 -3.82 7.12 5.48
N ILE A 20 -3.90 6.73 4.20
CA ILE A 20 -3.89 5.32 3.80
C ILE A 20 -2.59 4.63 4.21
N LEU A 21 -1.44 5.28 4.04
CA LEU A 21 -0.14 4.75 4.47
C LEU A 21 -0.10 4.49 5.98
N HIS A 22 -0.52 5.47 6.79
CA HIS A 22 -0.54 5.35 8.24
C HIS A 22 -1.47 4.24 8.71
N GLN A 23 -2.70 4.19 8.19
CA GLN A 23 -3.64 3.14 8.55
C GLN A 23 -3.15 1.75 8.12
N CYS A 24 -2.51 1.64 6.96
CA CYS A 24 -1.86 0.40 6.52
C CYS A 24 -0.77 -0.04 7.52
N ALA A 25 0.11 0.87 7.94
CA ALA A 25 1.14 0.57 8.92
C ALA A 25 0.55 0.18 10.29
N GLU A 26 -0.51 0.85 10.74
CA GLU A 26 -1.20 0.54 11.98
C GLU A 26 -1.83 -0.84 11.97
N LEU A 27 -2.60 -1.17 10.92
CA LEU A 27 -3.19 -2.51 10.74
C LEU A 27 -2.11 -3.58 10.75
N ILE A 28 -0.96 -3.29 10.14
CA ILE A 28 0.17 -4.21 10.13
C ILE A 28 0.78 -4.38 11.54
N ASN A 29 0.99 -3.29 12.25
CA ASN A 29 1.59 -3.32 13.59
C ASN A 29 0.65 -3.96 14.62
N GLN A 30 -0.66 -3.82 14.46
CA GLN A 30 -1.71 -4.45 15.26
C GLN A 30 -1.97 -5.91 14.90
N LYS A 31 -1.32 -6.42 13.85
CA LYS A 31 -1.48 -7.80 13.36
C LYS A 31 -2.89 -8.13 12.88
N ILE A 32 -3.60 -7.15 12.33
CA ILE A 32 -4.95 -7.36 11.80
C ILE A 32 -4.87 -8.19 10.51
N GLN A 33 -5.67 -9.26 10.43
CA GLN A 33 -5.77 -10.11 9.24
C GLN A 33 -6.28 -9.33 8.03
N LEU A 34 -5.70 -9.57 6.85
CA LEU A 34 -5.98 -8.81 5.62
C LEU A 34 -7.46 -8.83 5.21
N ALA A 35 -8.16 -9.93 5.48
CA ALA A 35 -9.59 -10.06 5.23
C ALA A 35 -10.42 -8.95 5.92
N ASN A 36 -9.99 -8.53 7.11
CA ASN A 36 -10.67 -7.55 7.95
C ASN A 36 -10.28 -6.10 7.66
N TRP A 37 -9.40 -5.86 6.68
CA TRP A 37 -8.98 -4.51 6.36
C TRP A 37 -10.08 -3.74 5.61
N PRO A 38 -10.17 -2.41 5.80
CA PRO A 38 -10.96 -1.54 4.94
C PRO A 38 -10.57 -1.69 3.47
N HIS A 39 -11.56 -1.56 2.60
CA HIS A 39 -11.44 -1.89 1.17
C HIS A 39 -10.35 -1.08 0.47
N ASP A 40 -10.36 0.25 0.58
CA ASP A 40 -9.38 1.13 -0.08
C ASP A 40 -7.94 0.83 0.36
N ILE A 41 -7.73 0.60 1.66
CA ILE A 41 -6.41 0.29 2.22
C ILE A 41 -5.94 -1.07 1.73
N LYS A 42 -6.81 -2.08 1.78
CA LYS A 42 -6.54 -3.44 1.31
C LYS A 42 -6.18 -3.43 -0.18
N TYR A 43 -6.89 -2.68 -0.99
CA TYR A 43 -6.65 -2.58 -2.42
C TYR A 43 -5.35 -1.84 -2.73
N ALA A 44 -5.11 -0.68 -2.11
CA ALA A 44 -3.84 0.03 -2.26
C ALA A 44 -2.65 -0.85 -1.82
N PHE A 45 -2.79 -1.58 -0.71
CA PHE A 45 -1.76 -2.51 -0.24
C PHE A 45 -1.52 -3.64 -1.22
N LEU A 46 -2.56 -4.33 -1.70
CA LEU A 46 -2.43 -5.42 -2.66
C LEU A 46 -1.80 -4.95 -3.98
N ILE A 47 -2.20 -3.77 -4.48
CA ILE A 47 -1.57 -3.15 -5.67
C ILE A 47 -0.10 -2.81 -5.39
N ALA A 48 0.25 -2.36 -4.18
CA ALA A 48 1.63 -2.06 -3.80
C ALA A 48 2.55 -3.29 -3.85
N LEU A 49 1.98 -4.50 -3.77
CA LEU A 49 2.71 -5.77 -3.87
C LEU A 49 2.78 -6.31 -5.29
N GLN A 50 2.04 -5.73 -6.24
CA GLN A 50 2.14 -6.15 -7.63
C GLN A 50 3.46 -5.63 -8.21
N GLU A 51 4.28 -6.53 -8.77
CA GLU A 51 5.53 -6.19 -9.45
C GLU A 51 5.31 -5.65 -10.87
N ASN A 52 4.10 -5.20 -11.18
CA ASN A 52 3.66 -4.74 -12.49
C ASN A 52 4.00 -3.24 -12.63
N GLY A 53 5.11 -2.91 -13.29
CA GLY A 53 5.55 -1.52 -13.47
C GLY A 53 6.90 -1.40 -14.16
N LYS A 54 7.44 -0.17 -14.22
CA LYS A 54 8.83 0.04 -14.65
C LYS A 54 9.79 -0.62 -13.64
N SER A 55 11.03 -0.91 -14.06
CA SER A 55 12.02 -1.65 -13.25
C SER A 55 12.18 -1.12 -11.80
N THR A 56 12.05 0.19 -11.59
CA THR A 56 12.13 0.83 -10.27
C THR A 56 10.90 0.58 -9.39
N GLU A 57 9.70 0.52 -9.97
CA GLU A 57 8.44 0.25 -9.28
C GLU A 57 8.39 -1.21 -8.82
N SER A 58 8.77 -2.14 -9.71
CA SER A 58 8.91 -3.56 -9.40
C SER A 58 9.95 -3.80 -8.28
N TYR A 59 11.07 -3.07 -8.28
CA TYR A 59 12.06 -3.19 -7.20
C TYR A 59 11.51 -2.75 -5.84
N LYS A 60 10.72 -1.67 -5.77
CA LYS A 60 10.10 -1.23 -4.52
C LYS A 60 9.03 -2.23 -4.03
N ALA A 61 8.26 -2.82 -4.94
CA ALA A 61 7.32 -3.90 -4.62
C ALA A 61 8.07 -5.08 -4.00
N TYR A 62 9.10 -5.59 -4.69
CA TYR A 62 9.96 -6.67 -4.22
C TYR A 62 10.56 -6.39 -2.84
N ARG A 63 11.12 -5.18 -2.64
CA ARG A 63 11.68 -4.76 -1.34
C ARG A 63 10.62 -4.78 -0.24
N THR A 64 9.41 -4.32 -0.53
CA THR A 64 8.29 -4.31 0.42
C THR A 64 7.86 -5.72 0.79
N ILE A 65 7.67 -6.60 -0.20
CA ILE A 65 7.34 -8.03 -0.01
C ILE A 65 8.38 -8.71 0.87
N ARG A 66 9.66 -8.52 0.56
CA ARG A 66 10.78 -9.11 1.31
C ARG A 66 10.87 -8.58 2.74
N HIS A 67 10.68 -7.27 2.93
CA HIS A 67 10.69 -6.66 4.26
C HIS A 67 9.57 -7.21 5.14
N LEU A 68 8.38 -7.37 4.57
CA LEU A 68 7.22 -7.88 5.28
C LEU A 68 7.26 -9.40 5.49
N ARG A 69 8.08 -10.14 4.73
CA ARG A 69 8.12 -11.61 4.69
C ARG A 69 6.73 -12.21 4.38
N LEU A 70 6.09 -11.66 3.36
CA LEU A 70 4.76 -12.12 2.94
C LEU A 70 4.81 -13.52 2.34
N ASP A 71 3.75 -14.28 2.56
CA ASP A 71 3.51 -15.55 1.85
C ASP A 71 3.32 -15.28 0.35
N ARG A 72 3.89 -16.14 -0.49
CA ARG A 72 3.70 -16.06 -1.95
C ARG A 72 2.23 -16.17 -2.35
N GLN A 73 1.40 -16.84 -1.55
CA GLN A 73 -0.04 -16.95 -1.82
C GLN A 73 -0.74 -15.59 -1.80
N LEU A 74 -0.32 -14.66 -0.94
CA LEU A 74 -0.85 -13.29 -0.92
C LEU A 74 -0.58 -12.53 -2.23
N LEU A 75 0.53 -12.84 -2.91
CA LEU A 75 0.91 -12.21 -4.16
C LEU A 75 0.05 -12.66 -5.35
N LEU A 76 -0.66 -13.78 -5.17
CA LEU A 76 -1.53 -14.36 -6.20
C LEU A 76 -2.97 -13.84 -6.12
N TYR A 77 -3.31 -12.98 -5.15
CA TYR A 77 -4.69 -12.56 -4.92
C TYR A 77 -5.24 -11.75 -6.11
N PRO A 78 -6.19 -12.31 -6.89
CA PRO A 78 -6.63 -11.70 -8.15
C PRO A 78 -7.88 -10.81 -7.99
N ASN A 79 -8.46 -10.71 -6.80
CA ASN A 79 -9.78 -10.08 -6.60
C ASN A 79 -9.72 -8.56 -6.29
N ILE A 80 -8.90 -7.80 -7.03
CA ILE A 80 -9.02 -6.34 -7.05
C ILE A 80 -10.06 -5.99 -8.13
N GLN A 81 -11.29 -5.72 -7.71
CA GLN A 81 -12.36 -5.32 -8.63
C GLN A 81 -12.34 -3.80 -8.80
N HIS A 82 -12.15 -3.33 -10.03
CA HIS A 82 -12.20 -1.91 -10.41
C HIS A 82 -11.24 -1.00 -9.60
N PRO A 83 -9.90 -1.16 -9.72
CA PRO A 83 -8.97 -0.27 -9.06
C PRO A 83 -9.13 1.18 -9.56
N THR A 84 -9.17 2.14 -8.63
CA THR A 84 -9.27 3.56 -8.95
C THR A 84 -7.88 4.19 -9.08
N PRO A 85 -7.73 5.35 -9.75
CA PRO A 85 -6.47 6.10 -9.76
C PRO A 85 -5.94 6.44 -8.36
N PHE A 86 -6.83 6.59 -7.38
CA PHE A 86 -6.46 6.82 -5.99
C PHE A 86 -5.72 5.62 -5.38
N HIS A 87 -6.16 4.39 -5.66
CA HIS A 87 -5.49 3.18 -5.16
C HIS A 87 -4.06 3.07 -5.69
N PHE A 88 -3.82 3.41 -6.96
CA PHE A 88 -2.48 3.37 -7.54
C PHE A 88 -1.54 4.39 -6.90
N ARG A 89 -2.01 5.62 -6.66
CA ARG A 89 -1.20 6.63 -5.95
C ARG A 89 -0.86 6.20 -4.52
N CYS A 90 -1.84 5.67 -3.79
CA CYS A 90 -1.61 5.14 -2.45
C CYS A 90 -0.65 3.94 -2.47
N ALA A 91 -0.72 3.07 -3.50
CA ALA A 91 0.19 1.96 -3.65
C ALA A 91 1.65 2.40 -3.85
N GLU A 92 1.89 3.44 -4.64
CA GLU A 92 3.23 4.06 -4.79
C GLU A 92 3.74 4.61 -3.45
N ARG A 93 2.87 5.29 -2.69
CA ARG A 93 3.19 5.80 -1.35
C ARG A 93 3.56 4.67 -0.38
N ILE A 94 2.77 3.60 -0.36
CA ILE A 94 3.03 2.40 0.44
C ILE A 94 4.40 1.80 0.09
N ARG A 95 4.69 1.63 -1.21
CA ARG A 95 5.99 1.11 -1.68
C ARG A 95 7.17 1.99 -1.27
N ALA A 96 6.98 3.30 -1.20
CA ALA A 96 8.04 4.24 -0.83
C ALA A 96 8.37 4.16 0.67
N ASP A 97 7.36 4.18 1.53
CA ASP A 97 7.54 4.55 2.94
C ASP A 97 7.13 3.47 3.96
N LEU A 98 6.29 2.49 3.61
CA LEU A 98 5.76 1.52 4.58
C LEU A 98 6.86 0.77 5.35
N THR A 99 7.92 0.35 4.65
CA THR A 99 9.05 -0.40 5.25
C THR A 99 9.78 0.36 6.36
N ARG A 100 9.65 1.69 6.42
CA ARG A 100 10.22 2.54 7.49
C ARG A 100 9.31 2.61 8.72
N MET A 101 8.02 2.28 8.56
CA MET A 101 6.98 2.43 9.58
C MET A 101 6.62 1.11 10.28
N VAL A 102 7.08 -0.02 9.73
CA VAL A 102 6.79 -1.36 10.25
C VAL A 102 8.07 -2.16 10.42
N LYS A 103 8.11 -3.02 11.44
CA LYS A 103 9.28 -3.86 11.73
C LYS A 103 9.51 -4.90 10.63
N LEU A 104 10.76 -5.31 10.42
CA LEU A 104 11.09 -6.42 9.52
C LEU A 104 10.30 -7.68 9.92
N GLY A 105 9.67 -8.33 8.95
CA GLY A 105 8.88 -9.56 9.13
C GLY A 105 7.49 -9.35 9.72
N SER A 106 7.05 -8.09 9.88
CA SER A 106 5.73 -7.76 10.41
C SER A 106 4.57 -8.11 9.49
N GLY A 107 4.78 -8.67 8.30
CA GLY A 107 3.71 -9.15 7.43
C GLY A 107 3.48 -10.66 7.50
N SER A 108 4.27 -11.39 8.30
CA SER A 108 4.24 -12.87 8.33
C SER A 108 2.93 -13.49 8.81
N TYR A 109 2.09 -12.73 9.54
CA TYR A 109 0.77 -13.18 9.97
C TYR A 109 -0.34 -12.84 8.95
N LEU A 110 -0.06 -12.00 7.94
CA LEU A 110 -1.04 -11.66 6.92
C LEU A 110 -1.31 -12.95 6.14
N LYS A 111 -2.53 -13.47 6.23
CA LYS A 111 -2.99 -14.61 5.46
C LYS A 111 -4.22 -14.21 4.66
N LEU A 112 -4.37 -14.84 3.49
CA LEU A 112 -5.65 -14.91 2.82
C LEU A 112 -6.48 -15.92 3.61
N LEU A 113 -7.57 -15.47 4.23
CA LEU A 113 -8.58 -16.40 4.75
C LEU A 113 -9.28 -17.07 3.57
#